data_AF-X1BZC8-F1
#
_entry.id   AF-X1BZC8-F1
#
_cell.length_a   1.000
_cell.length_b   1.000
_cell.length_c   1.000
_cell.angle_alpha   90.00
_cell.angle_beta   90.00
_cell.angle_gamma   90.00
#
_symmetry.space_group_name_H-M   'P 1'
#
loop_
_entity.id
_entity.type
_entity.pdbx_description
1 polymer ?
#
loop_
_entity_poly.entity_id
_entity_poly.type
_entity_poly.pdbx_seq_one_letter_code
_entity_poly.pdbx_strand_id
1 'polypeptide(L)'
;MEEMILDKRQKELLELLRNGIKPATGCTEPIAVAYAVATAKEQINDELKSLEIQVDPNIYKNGLMVTIPGTKEKGLAAGAALGFVAGDPKKELRVIDNIKKEDLKKAKLLIEQKKVNLSLKEDCHGL
;
A
#
# COMPACT_ATOMS: atom_id res chain seq x y z
N MET A 1 -31.02 -11.61 -16.91
CA MET A 1 -30.51 -10.57 -16.01
C MET A 1 -31.68 -9.69 -15.66
N GLU A 2 -32.09 -9.65 -14.40
CA GLU A 2 -33.14 -8.72 -13.96
C GLU A 2 -32.59 -7.29 -14.00
N GLU A 3 -33.26 -6.40 -14.74
CA GLU A 3 -33.02 -4.97 -14.60
C GLU A 3 -33.63 -4.52 -13.27
N MET A 4 -32.76 -4.13 -12.34
CA MET A 4 -33.16 -3.59 -11.05
C MET A 4 -33.70 -2.18 -11.26
N ILE A 5 -35.03 -2.00 -11.19
CA ILE A 5 -35.65 -0.66 -11.26
C ILE A 5 -35.34 0.06 -9.95
N LEU A 6 -34.34 0.93 -10.00
CA LEU A 6 -33.92 1.78 -8.88
C LEU A 6 -34.76 3.05 -8.82
N ASP A 7 -35.26 3.40 -7.64
CA ASP A 7 -35.87 4.71 -7.39
C ASP A 7 -34.83 5.84 -7.42
N LYS A 8 -35.30 7.10 -7.39
CA LYS A 8 -34.43 8.28 -7.47
C LYS A 8 -33.35 8.31 -6.38
N ARG A 9 -33.70 8.01 -5.12
CA ARG A 9 -32.76 8.02 -3.99
C ARG A 9 -31.75 6.88 -4.12
N GLN A 10 -32.19 5.72 -4.59
CA GLN A 10 -31.30 4.59 -4.81
C GLN A 10 -30.29 4.87 -5.93
N LYS A 11 -30.69 5.59 -7.00
CA LYS A 11 -29.76 6.04 -8.05
C LYS A 11 -28.74 7.04 -7.52
N GLU A 12 -29.19 8.05 -6.78
CA GLU A 12 -28.30 9.05 -6.15
C GLU A 12 -27.30 8.38 -5.20
N LEU A 13 -27.75 7.46 -4.35
CA LEU A 13 -26.88 6.71 -3.45
C LEU A 13 -25.87 5.85 -4.23
N LEU A 14 -26.30 5.18 -5.30
CA LEU A 14 -25.42 4.34 -6.10
C LEU A 14 -24.33 5.18 -6.81
N GLU A 15 -24.67 6.38 -7.29
CA GLU A 15 -23.69 7.31 -7.83
C GLU A 15 -22.69 7.78 -6.78
N LEU A 16 -23.16 8.13 -5.57
CA LEU A 16 -22.28 8.50 -4.46
C LEU A 16 -21.31 7.37 -4.10
N LEU A 17 -21.80 6.13 -4.03
CA LEU A 17 -20.96 4.96 -3.74
C LEU A 17 -19.96 4.70 -4.86
N ARG A 18 -20.37 4.77 -6.13
CA ARG A 18 -19.46 4.59 -7.28
C ARG A 18 -18.36 5.65 -7.33
N ASN A 19 -18.68 6.88 -6.94
CA ASN A 19 -17.72 7.98 -6.91
C ASN A 19 -16.81 7.92 -5.67
N GLY A 20 -17.30 7.43 -4.53
CA GLY A 20 -16.58 7.40 -3.26
C GLY A 20 -15.78 6.13 -2.99
N ILE A 21 -16.06 5.02 -3.67
CA ILE A 21 -15.41 3.73 -3.41
C ILE A 21 -14.40 3.43 -4.51
N LYS A 22 -13.11 3.44 -4.14
CA LYS A 22 -12.02 2.99 -5.00
C LYS A 22 -11.56 1.58 -4.58
N PRO A 23 -11.34 0.65 -5.53
CA PRO A 23 -10.72 -0.64 -5.22
C PRO A 23 -9.30 -0.49 -4.67
N ALA A 24 -8.95 -1.32 -3.69
CA ALA A 24 -7.62 -1.34 -3.06
C ALA A 24 -7.05 -2.77 -3.03
N THR A 25 -5.73 -2.88 -3.07
CA THR A 25 -5.01 -4.16 -2.97
C THR A 25 -4.79 -4.52 -1.50
N GLY A 26 -5.86 -4.86 -0.79
CA GLY A 26 -5.79 -5.25 0.64
C GLY A 26 -5.97 -4.08 1.60
N CYS A 27 -5.45 -4.21 2.83
CA CYS A 27 -5.62 -3.16 3.84
C CYS A 27 -4.84 -1.90 3.46
N THR A 28 -5.39 -0.76 3.85
CA THR A 28 -4.95 0.56 3.39
C THR A 28 -3.59 0.97 3.95
N GLU A 29 -3.19 0.49 5.14
CA GLU A 29 -1.98 0.95 5.82
C GLU A 29 -0.69 0.46 5.15
N PRO A 30 -0.50 -0.85 4.88
CA PRO A 30 0.67 -1.29 4.12
C PRO A 30 0.68 -0.74 2.68
N ILE A 31 -0.50 -0.49 2.10
CA ILE A 31 -0.65 0.08 0.77
C ILE A 31 -0.27 1.56 0.74
N ALA A 32 -0.61 2.33 1.76
CA ALA A 32 -0.18 3.73 1.89
C ALA A 32 1.35 3.82 1.96
N VAL A 33 1.99 2.94 2.74
CA VAL A 33 3.46 2.86 2.80
C VAL A 33 4.05 2.44 1.46
N ALA A 34 3.50 1.41 0.80
CA ALA A 34 3.95 0.97 -0.51
C ALA A 34 3.83 2.09 -1.56
N TYR A 35 2.74 2.85 -1.52
CA TYR A 35 2.48 3.99 -2.39
C TYR A 35 3.50 5.11 -2.19
N ALA A 36 3.75 5.48 -0.94
CA ALA A 36 4.75 6.50 -0.60
C ALA A 36 6.15 6.10 -1.11
N VAL A 37 6.55 4.84 -0.90
CA VAL A 37 7.85 4.33 -1.34
C VAL A 37 7.94 4.27 -2.86
N ALA A 38 6.90 3.78 -3.56
CA ALA A 38 6.89 3.72 -5.02
C ALA A 38 6.98 5.13 -5.64
N THR A 39 6.27 6.10 -5.06
CA THR A 39 6.32 7.51 -5.48
C THR A 39 7.70 8.11 -5.26
N ALA A 40 8.32 7.86 -4.10
CA ALA A 40 9.67 8.34 -3.82
C ALA A 40 10.71 7.74 -4.77
N LYS A 41 10.57 6.44 -5.09
CA LYS A 41 11.45 5.74 -6.03
C LYS A 41 11.44 6.38 -7.43
N GLU A 42 10.30 6.85 -7.93
CA GLU A 42 10.23 7.51 -9.25
C GLU A 42 11.08 8.78 -9.35
N GLN A 43 11.47 9.36 -8.21
CA GLN A 43 12.30 10.57 -8.15
C GLN A 43 13.81 10.27 -8.10
N ILE A 44 14.21 9.00 -8.02
CA ILE A 44 15.59 8.58 -7.79
C ILE A 44 16.07 7.73 -8.97
N ASN A 45 17.23 8.07 -9.54
CA ASN A 45 17.88 7.31 -10.63
C ASN A 45 19.06 6.44 -10.16
N ASP A 46 19.41 6.51 -8.88
CA ASP A 46 20.54 5.79 -8.28
C ASP A 46 20.12 4.49 -7.58
N GLU A 47 21.12 3.70 -7.18
CA GLU A 47 20.91 2.48 -6.39
C GLU A 47 20.39 2.77 -4.97
N LEU A 48 19.53 1.87 -4.49
CA LEU A 48 18.97 1.96 -3.14
C LEU A 48 20.03 1.70 -2.06
N LYS A 49 20.28 2.73 -1.25
CA LYS A 49 21.03 2.62 0.01
C LYS A 49 20.17 2.07 1.13
N SER A 50 19.11 2.80 1.52
CA SER A 50 18.11 2.38 2.51
C SER A 50 16.75 3.04 2.25
N LEU A 51 15.70 2.46 2.83
CA LEU A 51 14.35 3.01 2.94
C LEU A 51 14.12 3.39 4.39
N GLU A 52 14.01 4.69 4.66
CA GLU A 52 13.64 5.22 5.97
C GLU A 52 12.16 5.61 5.94
N ILE A 53 11.32 4.83 6.60
CA ILE A 53 9.88 5.05 6.66
C ILE A 53 9.49 5.52 8.06
N GLN A 54 8.84 6.68 8.13
CA GLN A 54 8.20 7.19 9.33
C GLN A 54 6.68 7.14 9.18
N VAL A 55 6.02 6.59 10.19
CA VAL A 55 4.56 6.49 10.23
C VAL A 55 4.03 6.96 11.59
N ASP A 56 2.79 7.44 11.61
CA ASP A 56 2.10 7.75 12.86
C ASP A 56 1.68 6.45 13.60
N PRO A 57 1.26 6.56 14.88
CA PRO A 57 0.85 5.40 15.67
C PRO A 57 -0.31 4.59 15.08
N ASN A 58 -1.25 5.21 14.35
CA ASN A 58 -2.40 4.51 13.77
C ASN A 58 -1.99 3.67 12.57
N ILE A 59 -1.21 4.23 11.65
CA ILE A 59 -0.63 3.46 10.53
C ILE A 59 0.25 2.33 11.07
N TYR A 60 1.08 2.62 12.07
CA TYR A 60 1.95 1.61 12.69
C TYR A 60 1.14 0.43 13.24
N LYS A 61 0.21 0.67 14.16
CA LYS A 61 -0.51 -0.39 14.87
C LYS A 61 -1.44 -1.19 13.95
N ASN A 62 -2.11 -0.52 13.00
CA ASN A 62 -3.08 -1.16 12.11
C ASN A 62 -2.38 -1.95 10.99
N GLY A 63 -1.22 -1.47 10.53
CA GLY A 63 -0.50 -2.08 9.42
C GLY A 63 0.50 -3.16 9.80
N LEU A 64 0.90 -3.30 11.08
CA LEU A 64 2.05 -4.11 11.50
C LEU A 64 1.94 -5.62 11.15
N MET A 65 0.75 -6.22 11.28
CA MET A 65 0.56 -7.68 11.13
C MET A 65 -0.38 -8.08 9.99
N VAL A 66 -0.77 -7.11 9.15
CA VAL A 66 -1.62 -7.37 8.00
C VAL A 66 -0.85 -8.14 6.94
N THR A 67 -1.46 -9.19 6.40
CA THR A 67 -0.94 -9.95 5.27
C THR A 67 -1.14 -9.20 3.94
N ILE A 68 -0.09 -9.10 3.13
CA ILE A 68 -0.19 -8.52 1.78
C ILE A 68 -0.86 -9.53 0.84
N PRO A 69 -1.97 -9.17 0.16
CA PRO A 69 -2.68 -10.07 -0.74
C PRO A 69 -1.78 -10.72 -1.80
N GLY A 70 -2.00 -12.00 -2.06
CA GLY A 70 -1.18 -12.77 -3.02
C GLY A 70 0.19 -13.21 -2.49
N THR A 71 0.48 -12.95 -1.20
CA THR A 71 1.78 -13.26 -0.57
C THR A 71 1.60 -13.89 0.82
N LYS A 72 2.70 -14.35 1.43
CA LYS A 72 2.75 -14.72 2.86
C LYS A 72 3.38 -13.62 3.72
N GLU A 73 3.76 -12.50 3.10
CA GLU A 73 4.47 -11.42 3.77
C GLU A 73 3.48 -10.54 4.54
N LYS A 74 3.96 -9.95 5.62
CA LYS A 74 3.13 -9.16 6.53
C LYS A 74 3.80 -7.84 6.87
N GLY A 75 2.96 -6.87 7.19
CA GLY A 75 3.42 -5.65 7.82
C GLY A 75 3.83 -4.53 6.87
N LEU A 76 4.09 -3.38 7.48
CA LEU A 76 4.50 -2.16 6.77
C LEU A 76 5.85 -2.32 6.06
N ALA A 77 6.80 -3.06 6.65
CA ALA A 77 8.10 -3.32 6.04
C ALA A 77 7.98 -4.12 4.73
N ALA A 78 7.08 -5.11 4.69
CA ALA A 78 6.77 -5.84 3.46
C ALA A 78 6.11 -4.93 2.42
N GLY A 79 5.16 -4.09 2.83
CA GLY A 79 4.56 -3.07 1.98
C GLY A 79 5.60 -2.13 1.36
N ALA A 80 6.51 -1.59 2.17
CA ALA A 80 7.59 -0.72 1.73
C ALA A 80 8.51 -1.42 0.70
N ALA A 81 8.99 -2.62 1.03
CA ALA A 81 9.88 -3.36 0.14
C ALA A 81 9.20 -3.70 -1.20
N LEU A 82 7.92 -4.09 -1.19
CA LEU A 82 7.16 -4.39 -2.39
C LEU A 82 6.84 -3.13 -3.20
N GLY A 83 6.52 -2.02 -2.54
CA GLY A 83 6.36 -0.71 -3.17
C GLY A 83 7.63 -0.28 -3.90
N PHE A 84 8.80 -0.49 -3.30
CA PHE A 84 10.08 -0.23 -3.96
C PHE A 84 10.32 -1.17 -5.15
N VAL A 85 10.09 -2.47 -5.00
CA VAL A 85 10.46 -3.44 -6.05
C VAL A 85 9.50 -3.41 -7.23
N ALA A 86 8.20 -3.42 -6.97
CA ALA A 86 7.15 -3.65 -7.96
C ALA A 86 6.02 -2.61 -7.94
N GLY A 87 6.12 -1.58 -7.09
CA GLY A 87 5.09 -0.56 -6.97
C GLY A 87 4.96 0.30 -8.23
N ASP A 88 3.72 0.57 -8.62
CA ASP A 88 3.33 1.52 -9.66
C ASP A 88 2.42 2.59 -9.05
N PRO A 89 2.93 3.80 -8.75
CA PRO A 89 2.14 4.84 -8.08
C PRO A 89 0.99 5.36 -8.95
N LYS A 90 0.95 5.09 -10.26
CA LYS A 90 -0.22 5.43 -11.09
C LYS A 90 -1.45 4.60 -10.76
N LYS A 91 -1.28 3.49 -10.02
CA LYS A 91 -2.37 2.61 -9.59
C LYS A 91 -2.96 2.98 -8.22
N GLU A 92 -2.51 4.06 -7.58
CA GLU A 92 -3.04 4.55 -6.31
C GLU A 92 -3.14 3.44 -5.24
N LEU A 93 -4.34 3.14 -4.73
CA LEU A 93 -4.61 2.10 -3.74
C LEU A 93 -4.34 0.67 -4.25
N ARG A 94 -3.95 0.52 -5.52
CA ARG A 94 -3.51 -0.74 -6.14
C ARG A 94 -2.05 -0.73 -6.57
N VAL A 95 -1.24 0.09 -5.92
CA VAL A 95 0.19 0.29 -6.21
C VAL A 95 0.98 -1.01 -6.37
N ILE A 96 0.67 -2.05 -5.57
CA ILE A 96 1.37 -3.35 -5.59
C ILE A 96 0.50 -4.48 -6.12
N ASP A 97 -0.33 -4.23 -7.14
CA ASP A 97 -1.07 -5.28 -7.84
C ASP A 97 -0.15 -6.20 -8.67
N ASN A 98 -0.56 -7.47 -8.82
CA ASN A 98 0.08 -8.47 -9.68
C ASN A 98 1.54 -8.80 -9.32
N ILE A 99 1.85 -8.88 -8.02
CA ILE A 99 3.16 -9.24 -7.49
C ILE A 99 3.59 -10.62 -8.02
N LYS A 100 4.79 -10.69 -8.63
CA LYS A 100 5.37 -11.95 -9.10
C LYS A 100 6.24 -12.58 -8.02
N LYS A 101 6.53 -13.87 -8.18
CA LYS A 101 7.43 -14.62 -7.27
C LYS A 101 8.83 -14.00 -7.18
N GLU A 102 9.32 -13.39 -8.27
CA GLU A 102 10.62 -12.72 -8.30
C GLU A 102 10.64 -11.42 -7.51
N ASP A 103 9.54 -10.64 -7.58
CA ASP A 103 9.39 -9.41 -6.82
C ASP A 103 9.41 -9.71 -5.32
N LEU A 104 8.74 -10.79 -4.90
CA LEU A 104 8.77 -11.28 -3.52
C LEU A 104 10.19 -11.63 -3.06
N LYS A 105 10.98 -12.31 -3.90
CA LYS A 105 12.37 -12.65 -3.56
C LYS A 105 13.21 -11.38 -3.37
N LYS A 106 13.09 -10.40 -4.27
CA LYS A 106 13.80 -9.13 -4.17
C LYS A 106 13.38 -8.33 -2.93
N ALA A 107 12.08 -8.25 -2.66
CA ALA A 107 11.55 -7.56 -1.49
C ALA A 107 12.06 -8.18 -0.18
N LYS A 108 12.07 -9.52 -0.09
CA LYS A 108 12.66 -10.24 1.06
C LYS A 108 14.13 -9.91 1.24
N LEU A 109 14.89 -9.92 0.15
CA LEU A 109 16.32 -9.63 0.21
C LEU A 109 16.57 -8.22 0.79
N LEU A 110 15.76 -7.22 0.44
CA LEU A 110 15.89 -5.87 1.02
C LEU A 110 15.67 -5.85 2.54
N ILE A 111 14.68 -6.61 3.01
CA ILE A 111 14.37 -6.73 4.45
C ILE A 111 15.49 -7.48 5.18
N GLU A 112 15.96 -8.61 4.62
CA GLU A 112 17.07 -9.42 5.16
C GLU A 112 18.37 -8.62 5.23
N GLN A 113 18.63 -7.77 4.23
CA GLN A 113 19.76 -6.83 4.20
C GLN A 113 19.60 -5.63 5.15
N LYS A 114 18.50 -5.55 5.92
CA LYS A 114 18.18 -4.42 6.81
C LYS A 114 18.18 -3.07 6.09
N LYS A 115 17.76 -3.06 4.81
CA LYS A 115 17.59 -1.83 4.04
C LYS A 115 16.24 -1.15 4.28
N VAL A 116 15.34 -1.77 5.04
CA VAL A 116 14.00 -1.24 5.33
C VAL A 116 13.91 -0.92 6.82
N ASN A 117 13.92 0.37 7.13
CA ASN A 117 13.86 0.88 8.49
C ASN A 117 12.52 1.57 8.71
N LEU A 118 11.76 1.08 9.68
CA LEU A 118 10.46 1.61 10.05
C LEU A 118 10.57 2.25 11.43
N SER A 119 10.15 3.50 11.56
CA SER A 119 10.10 4.21 12.83
C SER A 119 8.76 4.90 13.04
N LEU A 120 8.41 5.09 14.31
CA LEU A 120 7.22 5.82 14.71
C LEU A 120 7.57 7.30 14.79
N LYS A 121 6.72 8.15 14.22
CA LYS A 121 6.84 9.60 14.36
C LYS A 121 6.10 10.02 15.63
N GLU A 122 6.83 10.21 16.72
CA GLU A 122 6.27 10.47 18.05
C GLU A 122 5.55 11.83 18.13
N ASP A 123 6.05 12.84 17.42
CA ASP A 123 5.49 14.20 17.39
C ASP A 123 4.41 14.40 16.32
N CYS A 124 3.53 13.41 16.13
CA CYS A 124 2.36 13.60 15.28
C CYS A 124 1.12 12.95 15.89
N HIS A 125 0.04 13.73 15.96
CA HIS A 125 -1.28 13.15 16.08
C HIS A 125 -1.67 12.66 14.68
N GLY A 126 -1.87 11.35 14.54
CA GLY A 126 -2.43 10.78 13.31
C GLY A 126 -3.76 11.46 12.96
N LEU A 127 -4.15 11.40 11.69
CA LEU A 127 -5.44 11.92 11.21
C LEU A 127 -6.63 11.34 11.98
#